data_AF-A0A937WTS0-F1
#
_entry.id   AF-A0A937WTS0-F1
#
_cell.length_a   1.000
_cell.length_b   1.000
_cell.length_c   1.000
_cell.angle_alpha   90.00
_cell.angle_beta   90.00
_cell.angle_gamma   90.00
#
_symmetry.space_group_name_H-M   'P 1'
#
loop_
_entity.id
_entity.type
_entity.pdbx_description
1 polymer ?
#
loop_
_entity_poly.entity_id
_entity_poly.type
_entity_poly.pdbx_seq_one_letter_code
_entity_poly.pdbx_strand_id
1 'polypeptide(L)'
;MLEGFRHIDKKQVLPEAPDLQELSDESNDTEMQIKRVREWIVVAKKERDDLLAEIDRNKKELEDHQVAFDMSENPDMESTQKIIKNIIKMIEDNIRTFEGLLAKSEESISRYQDILEELIKHKADFQELTRQHFN
;
A
#
# COMPACT_ATOMS: atom_id res chain seq x y z
N MET A 1 57.34 -34.38 35.37
CA MET A 1 57.10 -33.42 34.27
C MET A 1 55.72 -33.70 33.73
N LEU A 2 54.88 -32.67 33.76
CA LEU A 2 53.47 -32.61 33.38
C LEU A 2 53.30 -32.50 31.86
N GLU A 3 52.03 -32.50 31.44
CA GLU A 3 51.44 -32.03 30.17
C GLU A 3 51.23 -33.12 29.09
N GLY A 4 50.04 -33.34 28.56
CA GLY A 4 48.76 -32.66 28.76
C GLY A 4 47.72 -33.20 27.78
N PHE A 5 46.74 -33.94 28.28
CA PHE A 5 45.48 -34.16 27.57
C PHE A 5 44.69 -32.85 27.62
N ARG A 6 44.75 -32.04 26.56
CA ARG A 6 43.79 -30.94 26.40
C ARG A 6 42.43 -31.53 26.09
N HIS A 7 41.60 -31.63 27.12
CA HIS A 7 40.15 -31.63 26.98
C HIS A 7 39.77 -30.32 26.30
N ILE A 8 39.36 -30.40 25.03
CA ILE A 8 38.66 -29.27 24.41
C ILE A 8 37.24 -29.32 24.96
N ASP A 9 37.05 -28.60 26.06
CA ASP A 9 35.74 -28.27 26.60
C ASP A 9 35.08 -27.29 25.63
N LYS A 10 34.48 -27.82 24.54
CA LYS A 10 33.56 -27.04 23.71
C LYS A 10 32.25 -26.93 24.48
N LYS A 11 32.24 -26.04 25.48
CA LYS A 11 31.02 -25.36 25.87
C LYS A 11 30.51 -24.64 24.62
N GLN A 12 29.68 -25.31 23.84
CA GLN A 12 28.69 -24.64 23.03
C GLN A 12 27.91 -23.78 24.01
N VAL A 13 28.19 -22.48 24.01
CA VAL A 13 27.33 -21.51 24.66
C VAL A 13 26.03 -21.60 23.88
N LEU A 14 25.10 -22.41 24.40
CA LEU A 14 23.71 -22.38 23.95
C LEU A 14 23.25 -20.93 24.08
N PRO A 15 22.65 -20.33 23.03
CA PRO A 15 22.03 -19.03 23.20
C PRO A 15 21.05 -19.12 24.38
N GLU A 16 21.14 -18.15 25.29
CA GLU A 16 20.20 -18.05 26.41
C GLU A 16 18.78 -18.01 25.84
N ALA A 17 17.88 -18.84 26.39
CA ALA A 17 16.51 -18.86 25.96
C ALA A 17 15.90 -17.46 26.16
N PRO A 18 15.19 -16.91 25.16
CA PRO A 18 14.58 -15.57 25.26
C PRO A 18 13.58 -15.53 26.43
N ASP A 19 13.50 -14.37 27.09
CA ASP A 19 12.60 -14.16 28.22
C ASP A 19 11.12 -14.23 27.76
N LEU A 20 10.27 -14.90 28.52
CA LEU A 20 8.84 -15.02 28.24
C LEU A 20 8.14 -13.65 28.18
N GLN A 21 8.63 -12.67 28.93
CA GLN A 21 8.10 -11.30 28.89
C GLN A 21 8.45 -10.61 27.56
N GLU A 22 9.70 -10.72 27.11
CA GLU A 22 10.14 -10.17 25.81
C GLU A 22 9.35 -10.82 24.66
N LEU A 23 9.13 -12.14 24.72
CA LEU A 23 8.32 -12.86 23.74
C LEU A 23 6.87 -12.38 23.69
N SER A 24 6.26 -12.13 24.85
CA SER A 24 4.90 -11.59 24.95
C SER A 24 4.81 -10.18 24.33
N ASP A 25 5.80 -9.33 24.62
CA ASP A 25 5.81 -7.95 24.15
C ASP A 25 6.01 -7.88 22.62
N GLU A 26 6.89 -8.70 22.05
CA GLU A 26 7.10 -8.80 20.60
C GLU A 26 5.86 -9.32 19.86
N SER A 27 5.17 -10.32 20.41
CA SER A 27 3.91 -10.83 19.87
C SER A 27 2.83 -9.74 19.87
N ASN A 28 2.68 -9.00 20.97
CA ASN A 28 1.71 -7.92 21.08
C ASN A 28 2.01 -6.76 20.11
N ASP A 29 3.28 -6.40 19.94
CA ASP A 29 3.68 -5.37 18.98
C ASP A 29 3.39 -5.81 17.54
N THR A 30 3.75 -7.03 17.17
CA THR A 30 3.46 -7.60 15.84
C THR A 30 1.94 -7.59 15.56
N GLU A 31 1.12 -7.98 16.53
CA GLU A 31 -0.36 -7.92 16.38
C GLU A 31 -0.86 -6.49 16.17
N MET A 32 -0.30 -5.52 16.89
CA MET A 32 -0.68 -4.12 16.75
C MET A 32 -0.30 -3.57 15.37
N GLN A 33 0.90 -3.92 14.86
CA GLN A 33 1.34 -3.54 13.53
C GLN A 33 0.43 -4.15 12.44
N ILE A 34 0.08 -5.43 12.55
CA ILE A 34 -0.88 -6.09 11.63
C ILE A 34 -2.20 -5.33 11.59
N LYS A 35 -2.74 -4.96 12.76
CA LYS A 35 -3.99 -4.20 12.83
C LYS A 35 -3.88 -2.84 12.13
N ARG A 36 -2.81 -2.08 12.39
CA ARG A 36 -2.58 -0.77 11.76
C ARG A 36 -2.45 -0.87 10.24
N VAL A 37 -1.68 -1.82 9.74
CA VAL A 37 -1.51 -2.01 8.29
C VAL A 37 -2.83 -2.37 7.62
N ARG A 38 -3.67 -3.21 8.25
CA ARG A 38 -5.03 -3.49 7.74
C ARG A 38 -5.89 -2.23 7.66
N GLU A 39 -5.85 -1.38 8.67
CA GLU A 39 -6.57 -0.10 8.66
C GLU A 39 -6.07 0.81 7.52
N TRP A 40 -4.76 0.89 7.30
CA TRP A 40 -4.18 1.66 6.19
C TRP A 40 -4.62 1.13 4.81
N ILE A 41 -4.67 -0.20 4.63
CA ILE A 41 -5.17 -0.81 3.39
C ILE A 41 -6.63 -0.42 3.15
N VAL A 42 -7.47 -0.43 4.19
CA VAL A 42 -8.89 -0.05 4.06
C VAL A 42 -9.02 1.42 3.64
N VAL A 43 -8.26 2.31 4.27
CA VAL A 43 -8.26 3.74 3.92
C VAL A 43 -7.77 3.95 2.49
N ALA A 44 -6.65 3.36 2.11
CA ALA A 44 -6.09 3.51 0.76
C ALA A 44 -7.03 2.97 -0.33
N LYS A 45 -7.71 1.84 -0.08
CA LYS A 45 -8.73 1.32 -1.01
C LYS A 45 -9.91 2.27 -1.17
N LYS A 46 -10.36 2.90 -0.08
CA LYS A 46 -11.41 3.91 -0.15
C LYS A 46 -10.97 5.12 -0.98
N GLU A 47 -9.76 5.64 -0.73
CA GLU A 47 -9.22 6.77 -1.49
C GLU A 47 -9.08 6.43 -2.99
N ARG A 48 -8.67 5.20 -3.32
CA ARG A 48 -8.64 4.69 -4.69
C ARG A 48 -10.03 4.69 -5.33
N ASP A 49 -11.05 4.22 -4.61
CA ASP A 49 -12.42 4.17 -5.12
C ASP A 49 -12.99 5.59 -5.33
N ASP A 50 -12.65 6.54 -4.45
CA ASP A 50 -13.00 7.95 -4.60
C ASP A 50 -12.34 8.57 -5.85
N LEU A 51 -11.06 8.24 -6.11
CA LEU A 51 -10.34 8.67 -7.33
C LEU A 51 -10.98 8.10 -8.60
N LEU A 52 -11.36 6.83 -8.60
CA LEU A 52 -12.07 6.21 -9.73
C LEU A 52 -13.38 6.93 -10.02
N ALA A 53 -14.17 7.22 -8.99
CA ALA A 53 -15.42 7.95 -9.14
C ALA A 53 -15.21 9.36 -9.71
N GLU A 54 -14.11 10.04 -9.37
CA GLU A 54 -13.76 11.35 -9.91
C GLU A 54 -13.32 11.28 -11.38
N ILE A 55 -12.55 10.26 -11.75
CA ILE A 55 -12.18 9.99 -13.15
C ILE A 55 -13.43 9.76 -14.00
N ASP A 56 -14.37 8.95 -13.52
CA ASP A 56 -15.61 8.65 -14.23
C ASP A 56 -16.48 9.91 -14.40
N ARG A 57 -16.58 10.75 -13.37
CA ARG A 57 -17.27 12.06 -13.46
C ARG A 57 -16.63 12.95 -14.52
N ASN A 58 -15.31 13.09 -14.52
CA ASN A 58 -14.60 13.93 -15.47
C ASN A 58 -14.69 13.38 -16.91
N LYS A 59 -14.67 12.05 -17.10
CA LYS A 59 -14.87 11.43 -18.42
C LYS A 59 -16.26 11.74 -18.97
N LYS A 60 -17.29 11.70 -18.11
CA LYS A 60 -18.64 12.08 -18.51
C LYS A 60 -18.74 13.57 -18.87
N GLU A 61 -18.15 14.44 -18.05
CA GLU A 61 -18.12 15.89 -18.33
C GLU A 61 -17.38 16.20 -19.64
N LEU A 62 -16.30 15.47 -19.92
CA LEU A 62 -15.56 15.55 -21.18
C LEU A 62 -16.47 15.18 -22.37
N GLU A 63 -17.18 14.05 -22.29
CA GLU A 63 -18.12 13.62 -23.34
C GLU A 63 -19.21 14.68 -23.59
N ASP A 64 -19.83 15.21 -22.54
CA ASP A 64 -20.87 16.25 -22.65
C ASP A 64 -20.33 17.51 -23.36
N HIS A 65 -19.11 17.94 -23.03
CA HIS A 65 -18.47 19.09 -23.69
C HIS A 65 -18.02 18.79 -25.12
N GLN A 66 -17.58 17.56 -25.41
CA GLN A 66 -17.25 17.13 -26.76
C GLN A 66 -18.48 17.18 -27.67
N VAL A 67 -19.62 16.67 -27.18
CA VAL A 67 -20.90 16.73 -27.90
C VAL A 67 -21.34 18.18 -28.13
N ALA A 68 -21.24 19.04 -27.11
CA ALA A 68 -21.58 20.46 -27.25
C ALA A 68 -20.66 21.16 -28.27
N PHE A 69 -19.38 20.79 -28.31
CA PHE A 69 -18.44 21.29 -29.30
C PHE A 69 -18.83 20.86 -30.72
N ASP A 70 -19.11 19.57 -30.92
CA ASP A 70 -19.45 19.01 -32.24
C ASP A 70 -20.77 19.56 -32.79
N MET A 71 -21.76 19.82 -31.92
CA MET A 71 -23.04 20.44 -32.30
C MET A 71 -22.92 21.94 -32.63
N SER A 72 -21.80 22.59 -32.35
CA SER A 72 -21.59 24.01 -32.62
C SER A 72 -21.20 24.25 -34.09
N GLU A 73 -22.06 23.90 -35.05
CA GLU A 73 -21.82 24.07 -36.50
C GLU A 73 -21.91 25.53 -37.01
N ASN A 74 -21.77 26.53 -36.13
CA ASN A 74 -21.87 27.94 -36.53
C ASN A 74 -20.48 28.62 -36.61
N PRO A 75 -20.02 29.01 -37.82
CA PRO A 75 -18.75 29.72 -37.98
C PRO A 75 -18.70 31.09 -37.27
N ASP A 76 -19.84 31.71 -36.95
CA ASP A 76 -19.89 32.97 -36.18
C ASP A 76 -19.62 32.77 -34.67
N MET A 77 -19.47 31.52 -34.21
CA MET A 77 -19.23 31.16 -32.80
C MET A 77 -17.76 30.77 -32.51
N GLU A 78 -16.80 31.20 -33.34
CA GLU A 78 -15.37 30.86 -33.19
C GLU A 78 -14.82 31.11 -31.77
N SER A 79 -15.25 32.20 -31.13
CA SER A 79 -14.87 32.52 -29.74
C SER A 79 -15.40 31.50 -28.73
N THR A 80 -16.67 31.09 -28.87
CA THR A 80 -17.30 30.06 -28.04
C THR A 80 -16.65 28.69 -28.26
N GLN A 81 -16.38 28.33 -29.51
CA GLN A 81 -15.65 27.10 -29.85
C GLN A 81 -14.27 27.05 -29.20
N LYS A 82 -13.55 28.17 -29.18
CA LYS A 82 -12.25 28.26 -28.51
C LYS A 82 -12.37 28.09 -26.99
N ILE A 83 -13.42 28.64 -26.37
CA ILE A 83 -13.70 28.46 -24.95
C ILE A 83 -13.97 26.98 -24.64
N ILE A 84 -14.83 26.31 -25.42
CA ILE A 84 -15.15 24.90 -25.21
C ILE A 84 -13.91 24.02 -25.39
N LYS A 85 -13.07 24.26 -26.41
CA LYS A 85 -11.79 23.54 -26.58
C LYS A 85 -10.87 23.68 -25.37
N ASN A 86 -10.79 24.88 -24.79
CA ASN A 86 -9.98 25.08 -23.59
C ASN A 86 -10.54 24.30 -22.40
N ILE A 87 -11.86 24.27 -22.23
CA ILE A 87 -12.52 23.48 -21.16
C ILE A 87 -12.24 21.99 -21.35
N ILE A 88 -12.44 21.45 -22.56
CA ILE A 88 -12.12 20.05 -22.92
C ILE A 88 -10.69 19.72 -22.50
N LYS A 89 -9.72 20.56 -22.90
CA LYS A 89 -8.31 20.35 -22.55
C LYS A 89 -8.06 20.35 -21.04
N MET A 90 -8.71 21.26 -20.29
CA MET A 90 -8.59 21.30 -18.84
C MET A 90 -9.13 20.02 -18.20
N ILE A 91 -10.25 19.49 -18.69
CA ILE A 91 -10.83 18.23 -18.20
C ILE A 91 -9.89 17.05 -18.53
N GLU A 92 -9.33 17.00 -19.74
CA GLU A 92 -8.32 15.99 -20.12
C GLU A 92 -7.06 16.04 -19.23
N ASP A 93 -6.59 17.24 -18.87
CA ASP A 93 -5.47 17.43 -17.95
C ASP A 93 -5.82 16.95 -16.52
N ASN A 94 -7.06 17.20 -16.07
CA ASN A 94 -7.55 16.72 -14.78
C ASN A 94 -7.65 15.18 -14.74
N ILE A 95 -8.23 14.56 -15.77
CA ILE A 95 -8.31 13.09 -15.90
C ILE A 95 -6.92 12.47 -15.77
N ARG A 96 -5.94 12.98 -16.52
CA ARG A 96 -4.55 12.49 -16.46
C ARG A 96 -3.94 12.64 -15.06
N THR A 97 -4.24 13.74 -14.38
CA THR A 97 -3.78 13.96 -13.00
C THR A 97 -4.35 12.91 -12.06
N PHE A 98 -5.65 12.65 -12.13
CA PHE A 98 -6.30 11.65 -11.29
C PHE A 98 -5.86 10.22 -11.61
N GLU A 99 -5.66 9.87 -12.89
CA GLU A 99 -5.08 8.58 -13.29
C GLU A 99 -3.67 8.38 -12.71
N GLY A 100 -2.85 9.44 -12.69
CA GLY A 100 -1.54 9.40 -12.03
C GLY A 100 -1.61 9.23 -10.51
N LEU A 101 -2.62 9.81 -9.85
CA LEU A 101 -2.86 9.60 -8.42
C LEU A 101 -3.39 8.19 -8.13
N LEU A 102 -4.26 7.68 -9.00
CA LEU A 102 -4.81 6.33 -8.91
C LEU A 102 -3.70 5.29 -8.95
N ALA A 103 -2.78 5.38 -9.92
CA ALA A 103 -1.64 4.47 -10.03
C ALA A 103 -0.77 4.47 -8.75
N LYS A 104 -0.50 5.65 -8.17
CA LYS A 104 0.24 5.76 -6.90
C LYS A 104 -0.51 5.14 -5.71
N SER A 105 -1.83 5.26 -5.69
CA SER A 105 -2.67 4.62 -4.67
C SER A 105 -2.62 3.10 -4.79
N GLU A 106 -2.71 2.56 -6.01
CA GLU A 106 -2.58 1.12 -6.29
C GLU A 106 -1.21 0.59 -5.87
N GLU A 107 -0.12 1.30 -6.18
CA GLU A 107 1.22 0.94 -5.71
C GLU A 107 1.32 0.93 -4.18
N SER A 108 0.70 1.91 -3.52
CA SER A 108 0.71 2.01 -2.05
C SER A 108 -0.06 0.88 -1.40
N ILE A 109 -1.23 0.51 -1.96
CA ILE A 109 -2.01 -0.65 -1.53
C ILE A 109 -1.17 -1.92 -1.65
N SER A 110 -0.49 -2.14 -2.78
CA SER A 110 0.39 -3.30 -2.98
C SER A 110 1.47 -3.36 -1.91
N ARG A 111 2.17 -2.25 -1.63
CA ARG A 111 3.21 -2.21 -0.59
C ARG A 111 2.67 -2.54 0.80
N TYR A 112 1.48 -2.05 1.14
CA TYR A 112 0.87 -2.41 2.42
C TYR A 112 0.46 -3.88 2.49
N GLN A 113 0.06 -4.48 1.37
CA GLN A 113 -0.22 -5.91 1.30
C GLN A 113 1.06 -6.73 1.51
N ASP A 114 2.17 -6.34 0.88
CA ASP A 114 3.47 -7.01 1.07
C ASP A 114 3.92 -6.96 2.54
N ILE A 115 3.84 -5.77 3.17
CA ILE A 115 4.17 -5.60 4.59
C ILE A 115 3.25 -6.46 5.48
N LEU A 116 1.95 -6.51 5.16
CA LEU A 116 1.01 -7.33 5.92
C LEU A 116 1.36 -8.82 5.83
N GLU A 117 1.78 -9.31 4.67
CA GLU A 117 2.22 -10.69 4.47
C GLU A 117 3.50 -11.00 5.26
N GLU A 118 4.49 -10.09 5.25
CA GLU A 118 5.70 -10.21 6.04
C GLU A 118 5.41 -10.28 7.55
N LEU A 119 4.52 -9.42 8.05
CA LEU A 119 4.12 -9.42 9.47
C LEU A 119 3.35 -10.69 9.86
N ILE A 120 2.47 -11.19 8.99
CA ILE A 120 1.76 -12.45 9.23
C ILE A 120 2.74 -13.63 9.27
N LYS A 121 3.71 -13.65 8.36
CA LYS A 121 4.76 -14.66 8.35
C LYS A 121 5.62 -14.58 9.61
N HIS A 122 6.06 -13.39 9.99
CA HIS A 122 6.83 -13.15 11.22
C HIS A 122 6.09 -13.71 12.45
N LYS A 123 4.79 -13.40 12.56
CA LYS A 123 3.94 -13.92 13.64
C LYS A 123 3.87 -15.45 13.63
N ALA A 124 3.74 -16.07 12.47
CA ALA A 124 3.67 -17.52 12.35
C ALA A 124 5.00 -18.20 12.73
N ASP A 125 6.11 -17.67 12.24
CA ASP A 125 7.46 -18.16 12.55
C ASP A 125 7.73 -18.05 14.06
N PHE A 126 7.34 -16.94 14.68
CA PHE A 126 7.44 -16.71 16.12
C PHE A 126 6.59 -17.71 16.94
N GLN A 127 5.34 -17.97 16.52
CA GLN A 127 4.48 -18.95 17.16
C GLN A 127 5.06 -20.37 17.09
N GLU A 128 5.67 -20.74 15.95
CA GLU A 128 6.30 -22.04 15.78
C GLU A 128 7.56 -22.18 16.65
N LEU A 129 8.40 -21.16 16.73
CA LEU A 129 9.56 -21.13 17.64
C LEU A 129 9.12 -21.30 19.10
N THR A 130 8.08 -20.56 19.52
CA THR A 130 7.55 -20.67 20.88
C THR A 130 7.05 -22.09 21.16
N ARG A 131 6.36 -22.71 20.19
CA ARG A 131 5.88 -24.09 20.30
C ARG A 131 7.00 -25.12 20.41
N GLN A 132 8.11 -24.93 19.70
CA GLN A 132 9.24 -25.87 19.70
C GLN A 132 10.09 -25.79 20.98
N HIS A 133 10.14 -24.63 21.64
CA HIS A 133 11.02 -24.40 22.78
C HIS A 133 10.32 -24.41 24.15
N PHE A 134 9.00 -24.24 24.20
CA PHE A 134 8.26 -24.07 25.46
C PHE A 134 7.05 -25.01 25.66
N ASN A 135 6.77 -25.92 24.72
CA ASN A 135 5.81 -27.04 24.90
C ASN A 135 6.53 -28.39 24.88
#